data_AF-A0A6I5HY67-F1
#
_entry.id   AF-A0A6I5HY67-F1
#
_cell.length_a   1.000
_cell.length_b   1.000
_cell.length_c   1.000
_cell.angle_alpha   90.00
_cell.angle_beta   90.00
_cell.angle_gamma   90.00
#
_symmetry.space_group_name_H-M   'P 1'
#
loop_
_entity.id
_entity.type
_entity.pdbx_description
1 polymer ?
#
loop_
_entity_poly.entity_id
_entity_poly.type
_entity_poly.pdbx_seq_one_letter_code
_entity_poly.pdbx_strand_id
1 'polypeptide(L)'
;MSVGSRLWTLDGDRTAPTDVVGVSAVEGRVAVDVVTSHTTFTVAPDQLLRTSKPERHAVQPKEAAWVEVLEVRERTAVGKPFTFYGYRLDPYPTFLVNGHPARQAW
;
A
#
# COMPACT_ATOMS: atom_id res chain seq x y z
N MET A 1 -1.19 12.99 6.21
CA MET A 1 -1.10 12.28 7.51
C MET A 1 0.03 12.87 8.32
N SER A 2 -0.06 12.83 9.64
CA SER A 2 0.95 13.35 10.57
C SER A 2 1.25 12.34 11.67
N VAL A 3 2.31 12.58 12.44
CA VAL A 3 2.56 11.82 13.67
C VAL A 3 1.32 11.89 14.59
N GLY A 4 0.98 10.75 15.19
CA GLY A 4 -0.24 10.56 15.99
C GLY A 4 -1.50 10.22 15.20
N SER A 5 -1.44 10.23 13.85
CA SER A 5 -2.54 9.73 13.02
C SER A 5 -2.66 8.20 13.14
N ARG A 6 -3.89 7.70 13.05
CA ARG A 6 -4.17 6.25 13.00
C ARG A 6 -4.35 5.77 11.57
N LEU A 7 -3.74 4.62 11.27
CA LEU A 7 -3.84 3.87 10.03
C LEU A 7 -4.36 2.45 10.32
N TRP A 8 -4.74 1.74 9.26
CA TRP A 8 -5.20 0.36 9.34
C TRP A 8 -4.24 -0.56 8.59
N THR A 9 -4.04 -1.75 9.11
CA THR A 9 -3.19 -2.80 8.53
C THR A 9 -3.90 -4.15 8.57
N LEU A 10 -3.24 -5.20 8.05
CA LEU A 10 -3.62 -6.60 8.28
C LEU A 10 -2.65 -7.27 9.25
N ASP A 11 -3.20 -7.77 10.35
CA ASP A 11 -2.54 -8.73 11.26
C ASP A 11 -3.15 -10.11 11.01
N GLY A 12 -2.43 -10.97 10.28
CA GLY A 12 -3.01 -12.18 9.70
C GLY A 12 -4.14 -11.85 8.73
N ASP A 13 -5.34 -12.34 9.05
CA ASP A 13 -6.59 -12.14 8.31
C ASP A 13 -7.46 -11.00 8.87
N ARG A 14 -7.02 -10.32 9.93
CA ARG A 14 -7.80 -9.27 10.60
C ARG A 14 -7.27 -7.89 10.29
N THR A 15 -8.19 -6.94 10.13
CA THR A 15 -7.84 -5.53 10.14
C THR A 15 -7.48 -5.09 11.56
N ALA A 16 -6.32 -4.45 11.70
CA ALA A 16 -5.82 -3.95 12.98
C ALA A 16 -5.39 -2.48 12.84
N PRO A 17 -5.58 -1.64 13.87
CA PRO A 17 -5.07 -0.27 13.85
C PRO A 17 -3.57 -0.23 14.12
N THR A 18 -2.90 0.75 13.53
CA THR A 18 -1.50 1.11 13.84
C THR A 18 -1.37 2.63 13.81
N ASP A 19 -0.47 3.17 14.60
CA ASP A 19 -0.28 4.62 14.75
C ASP A 19 0.98 5.09 14.01
N VAL A 20 0.89 6.27 13.40
CA VAL A 20 2.00 6.92 12.72
C VAL A 20 2.93 7.55 13.77
N VAL A 21 4.13 7.00 13.90
CA VAL A 21 5.16 7.49 14.84
C VAL A 21 6.26 8.29 14.15
N GLY A 22 6.27 8.32 12.81
CA GLY A 22 7.17 9.15 12.03
C GLY A 22 6.67 9.34 10.61
N VAL A 23 7.01 10.50 10.02
CA VAL A 23 6.70 10.82 8.63
C VAL A 23 7.99 11.25 7.95
N SER A 24 8.25 10.69 6.77
CA SER A 24 9.28 11.15 5.85
C SER A 24 8.62 11.62 4.55
N ALA A 25 9.30 12.53 3.84
CA ALA A 25 8.87 12.96 2.52
C ALA A 25 10.09 12.97 1.59
N VAL A 26 9.93 12.38 0.41
CA VAL A 26 10.98 12.36 -0.62
C VAL A 26 10.40 12.83 -1.94
N GLU A 27 11.17 13.61 -2.69
CA GLU A 27 10.82 13.98 -4.06
C GLU A 27 11.37 12.94 -5.05
N GLY A 28 10.55 12.56 -6.03
CA GLY A 28 10.94 11.63 -7.08
C GLY A 28 10.34 11.99 -8.43
N ARG A 29 11.07 11.71 -9.50
CA ARG A 29 10.61 11.97 -10.87
C ARG A 29 9.86 10.81 -11.49
N VAL A 30 9.98 9.62 -10.94
CA VAL A 30 9.28 8.41 -11.39
C VAL A 30 8.33 7.97 -10.29
N ALA A 31 7.08 7.72 -10.67
CA ALA A 31 6.08 7.07 -9.85
C ALA A 31 5.65 5.77 -10.55
N VAL A 32 5.07 4.85 -9.78
CA VAL A 32 4.50 3.61 -10.31
C VAL A 32 3.00 3.62 -10.08
N ASP A 33 2.23 3.48 -11.15
CA ASP A 33 0.80 3.22 -11.10
C ASP A 33 0.56 1.71 -11.11
N VAL A 34 -0.07 1.22 -10.05
CA VAL A 34 -0.54 -0.15 -9.92
C VAL A 34 -2.00 -0.17 -10.32
N VAL A 35 -2.29 -0.79 -11.47
CA VAL A 35 -3.63 -0.96 -11.99
C VAL A 35 -4.14 -2.32 -11.54
N THR A 36 -5.27 -2.31 -10.84
CA THR A 36 -5.91 -3.53 -10.38
C THR A 36 -7.32 -3.66 -10.93
N SER A 37 -7.92 -4.84 -10.82
CA SER A 37 -9.30 -5.08 -11.22
C SER A 37 -10.33 -4.22 -10.46
N HIS A 38 -9.92 -3.62 -9.32
CA HIS A 38 -10.79 -2.78 -8.49
C HIS A 38 -10.46 -1.29 -8.57
N THR A 39 -9.17 -0.94 -8.65
CA THR A 39 -8.70 0.45 -8.55
C THR A 39 -7.29 0.63 -9.10
N THR A 40 -6.93 1.87 -9.41
CA THR A 40 -5.55 2.26 -9.73
C THR A 40 -5.01 3.12 -8.60
N PHE A 41 -3.79 2.84 -8.15
CA PHE A 41 -3.13 3.67 -7.14
C PHE A 41 -1.66 3.89 -7.46
N THR A 42 -1.15 5.04 -7.03
CA THR A 42 0.23 5.46 -7.29
C THR A 42 1.08 5.25 -6.05
N VAL A 43 2.26 4.66 -6.23
CA VAL A 43 3.25 4.46 -5.18
C VAL A 43 4.64 4.90 -5.62
N ALA A 44 5.54 5.07 -4.65
CA ALA A 44 6.97 5.21 -4.94
C ALA A 44 7.50 3.91 -5.58
N PRO A 45 8.52 3.98 -6.46
CA PRO A 45 9.03 2.79 -7.17
C PRO A 45 9.54 1.67 -6.26
N ASP A 46 10.03 2.01 -5.07
CA ASP A 46 10.55 1.09 -4.06
C ASP A 46 9.51 0.66 -3.02
N GLN A 47 8.25 1.08 -3.18
CA GLN A 47 7.18 0.73 -2.27
C GLN A 47 6.94 -0.78 -2.27
N LEU A 48 7.21 -1.43 -1.14
CA LEU A 48 6.91 -2.84 -0.95
C LEU A 48 5.40 -3.03 -0.75
N LEU A 49 4.80 -3.83 -1.62
CA LEU A 49 3.39 -4.25 -1.57
C LEU A 49 3.31 -5.77 -1.39
N ARG A 50 2.39 -6.24 -0.55
CA ARG A 50 2.13 -7.67 -0.43
C ARG A 50 1.14 -8.10 -1.51
N THR A 51 1.57 -9.00 -2.40
CA THR A 51 0.68 -9.74 -3.29
C THR A 51 0.34 -11.08 -2.65
N SER A 52 -0.94 -11.48 -2.69
CA SER A 52 -1.38 -12.78 -2.19
C SER A 52 -1.57 -13.75 -3.34
N LYS A 53 -1.21 -15.03 -3.13
CA LYS A 53 -1.60 -16.11 -4.05
C LYS A 53 -2.98 -16.65 -3.62
N PRO A 54 -3.85 -17.03 -4.57
CA PRO A 54 -5.16 -17.57 -4.22
C PRO A 54 -5.03 -18.94 -3.55
N GLU A 55 -5.62 -19.09 -2.37
CA GLU A 55 -5.88 -20.39 -1.74
C GLU A 55 -7.29 -20.86 -2.12
N ARG A 56 -7.47 -22.16 -2.44
CA ARG A 56 -8.77 -22.72 -2.82
C ARG A 56 -9.36 -23.49 -1.64
N HIS A 57 -10.49 -23.02 -1.12
CA HIS A 57 -11.29 -23.73 -0.13
C HIS A 57 -12.62 -24.20 -0.72
N ALA A 58 -13.13 -25.33 -0.21
CA ALA A 58 -14.40 -25.93 -0.65
C ALA A 58 -15.63 -25.09 -0.28
N VAL A 59 -15.49 -24.24 0.75
CA VAL A 59 -16.47 -23.21 1.13
C VAL A 59 -15.77 -21.87 0.93
N GLN A 60 -16.33 -21.01 0.10
CA GLN A 60 -15.87 -19.64 -0.05
C GLN A 60 -16.82 -18.74 0.77
N PRO A 61 -16.41 -18.23 1.93
CA PRO A 61 -17.11 -17.11 2.55
C PRO A 61 -17.19 -15.96 1.53
N LYS A 62 -18.06 -14.97 1.78
CA LYS A 62 -17.98 -13.68 1.07
C LYS A 62 -16.76 -12.92 1.59
N GLU A 63 -15.58 -13.46 1.32
CA GLU A 63 -14.29 -12.93 1.72
C GLU A 63 -14.07 -11.58 1.05
N ALA A 64 -13.19 -10.77 1.64
CA ALA A 64 -12.62 -9.62 0.93
C ALA A 64 -12.07 -10.14 -0.41
N ALA A 65 -12.75 -9.83 -1.51
CA ALA A 65 -12.43 -10.37 -2.81
C ALA A 65 -11.01 -9.96 -3.18
N TRP A 66 -10.18 -10.93 -3.54
CA TRP A 66 -8.82 -10.69 -4.02
C TRP A 66 -8.85 -9.78 -5.23
N VAL A 67 -7.94 -8.81 -5.24
CA VAL A 67 -7.84 -7.81 -6.29
C VAL A 67 -6.67 -8.19 -7.19
N GLU A 68 -6.97 -8.51 -8.45
CA GLU A 68 -5.97 -8.90 -9.44
C GLU A 68 -5.18 -7.66 -9.87
N VAL A 69 -3.84 -7.73 -9.84
CA VAL A 69 -2.99 -6.70 -10.45
C VAL A 69 -3.00 -6.94 -11.96
N LEU A 70 -3.65 -6.04 -12.69
CA LEU A 70 -3.77 -6.11 -14.13
C LEU A 70 -2.51 -5.56 -14.81
N GLU A 71 -1.90 -4.51 -14.22
CA GLU A 71 -0.74 -3.85 -14.81
C GLU A 71 0.06 -3.04 -13.79
N VAL A 72 1.34 -2.86 -14.08
CA VAL A 72 2.25 -1.95 -13.37
C VAL A 72 2.89 -1.02 -14.40
N ARG A 73 2.65 0.29 -14.27
CA ARG A 73 3.12 1.31 -15.22
C ARG A 73 4.01 2.32 -14.54
N GLU A 74 5.19 2.58 -15.11
CA GLU A 74 5.99 3.74 -14.71
C GLU A 74 5.40 5.02 -15.30
N ARG A 75 5.43 6.08 -14.49
CA ARG A 75 5.02 7.42 -14.88
C ARG A 75 6.08 8.43 -14.49
N THR A 76 6.66 9.07 -15.49
CA THR A 76 7.61 10.16 -15.29
C THR A 76 6.89 11.49 -15.15
N ALA A 77 7.27 12.28 -14.14
CA ALA A 77 6.72 13.60 -13.91
C ALA A 77 7.04 14.54 -15.08
N VAL A 78 6.01 15.15 -15.66
CA VAL A 78 6.15 16.26 -16.62
C VAL A 78 5.96 17.56 -15.85
N GLY A 79 7.06 18.19 -15.43
CA GLY A 79 7.05 19.39 -14.59
C GLY A 79 7.52 19.13 -13.16
N LYS A 80 6.68 19.47 -12.17
CA LYS A 80 7.03 19.30 -10.74
C LYS A 80 7.20 17.81 -10.40
N PRO A 81 8.26 17.41 -9.66
CA PRO A 81 8.39 16.06 -9.15
C PRO A 81 7.20 15.62 -8.29
N PHE A 82 7.02 14.30 -8.15
CA PHE A 82 6.12 13.74 -7.15
C PHE A 82 6.72 13.89 -5.76
N THR A 83 5.87 14.07 -4.76
CA THR A 83 6.26 13.96 -3.35
C THR A 83 5.67 12.66 -2.81
N PHE A 84 6.53 11.75 -2.38
CA PHE A 84 6.13 10.51 -1.74
C PHE A 84 6.27 10.64 -0.24
N TYR A 85 5.30 10.11 0.50
CA TYR A 85 5.29 10.14 1.95
C TYR A 85 5.55 8.73 2.48
N GLY A 86 6.59 8.58 3.30
CA GLY A 86 6.88 7.38 4.06
C GLY A 86 6.34 7.51 5.48
N TYR A 87 5.85 6.40 6.03
CA TYR A 87 5.32 6.36 7.39
C TYR A 87 6.03 5.27 8.19
N ARG A 88 6.58 5.68 9.34
CA ARG A 88 7.02 4.75 10.37
C ARG A 88 5.84 4.49 11.30
N LEU A 89 5.54 3.22 11.53
CA LEU A 89 4.31 2.75 12.16
C LEU A 89 4.60 1.86 13.36
N ASP A 90 3.74 1.93 14.37
CA ASP A 90 3.79 1.12 15.60
C ASP A 90 2.35 0.74 16.02
N PRO A 91 2.07 -0.48 16.50
CA PRO A 91 2.99 -1.61 16.67
C PRO A 91 3.25 -2.39 15.37
N TYR A 92 2.50 -2.13 14.30
CA TYR A 92 2.60 -2.88 13.05
C TYR A 92 3.31 -2.05 11.96
N PRO A 93 4.37 -2.56 11.31
CA PRO A 93 5.17 -1.79 10.35
C PRO A 93 4.54 -1.72 8.95
N THR A 94 3.22 -1.91 8.85
CA THR A 94 2.46 -2.01 7.59
C THR A 94 1.17 -1.20 7.68
N PHE A 95 0.64 -0.78 6.54
CA PHE A 95 -0.67 -0.13 6.44
C PHE A 95 -1.37 -0.50 5.13
N LEU A 96 -2.67 -0.23 5.04
CA LEU A 96 -3.47 -0.47 3.85
C LEU A 96 -3.48 0.75 2.94
N VAL A 97 -3.10 0.55 1.68
CA VAL A 97 -3.32 1.49 0.57
C VAL A 97 -4.34 0.85 -0.36
N ASN A 98 -5.55 1.41 -0.43
CA ASN A 98 -6.62 0.86 -1.26
C ASN A 98 -6.83 -0.65 -1.07
N GLY A 99 -6.80 -1.13 0.17
CA GLY A 99 -6.94 -2.56 0.51
C GLY A 99 -5.67 -3.41 0.38
N HIS A 100 -4.55 -2.83 -0.06
CA HIS A 100 -3.28 -3.56 -0.23
C HIS A 100 -2.32 -3.27 0.93
N PRO A 101 -1.75 -4.29 1.61
CA PRO A 101 -0.73 -4.08 2.61
C PRO A 101 0.56 -3.52 2.00
N ALA A 102 0.97 -2.36 2.49
CA ALA A 102 2.17 -1.62 2.12
C ALA A 102 3.07 -1.45 3.34
N ARG A 103 4.40 -1.40 3.11
CA ARG A 103 5.39 -1.03 4.14
C ARG A 103 6.54 -0.25 3.53
N GLN A 104 7.19 0.61 4.30
CA GLN A 104 8.38 1.30 3.84
C GLN A 104 9.49 0.27 3.50
N ALA A 105 10.24 0.51 2.42
CA ALA A 105 11.54 -0.11 2.23
C ALA A 105 12.50 0.41 3.32
N TRP A 106 13.41 -0.45 3.78
CA TRP A 106 14.17 -0.26 5.02
C TRP A 106 15.10 0.94 4.97
#